data_AF-A0A847CVJ6-F1
#
_entry.id   AF-A0A847CVJ6-F1
#
_cell.length_a   1.000
_cell.length_b   1.000
_cell.length_c   1.000
_cell.angle_alpha   90.00
_cell.angle_beta   90.00
_cell.angle_gamma   90.00
#
_symmetry.space_group_name_H-M   'P 1'
#
loop_
_entity.id
_entity.type
_entity.pdbx_description
1 polymer ?
#
loop_
_entity_poly.entity_id
_entity_poly.type
_entity_poly.pdbx_seq_one_letter_code
_entity_poly.pdbx_strand_id
1 'polypeptide(L)'
;MKWKGRRSSSNVEKRGSASSGSGGFSGGGFGGGGRRTGGGGGGFPIPMGGGIGTIILLIIVMLLFGNPFGGGNAPTQPGNVPQENSAQQDLSAEEAELQEFLSVVLADTEDYWNQIFQDNNMEYREPTLVLYQDTVRSGCGAARSNMGPFYCPADEGVYIDVTFYHDLKNNYGAEGGEFAMAYVLAHEVGHHVQKLLGVTDEVFALQKRLPEKEFNKYMVRMELQADYYAGVFAHYTQRSGYLEEGDFEEALSAASAVGDDRIQEQAWGQVVPDKFTHGTSEQRMNWFKRGFQYGTLQDGDTFNAPSI
;
A
#
# COMPACT_ATOMS: atom_id res chain seq x y z
N MET A 1 -7.61 -12.12 -15.53
CA MET A 1 -8.97 -12.09 -14.93
C MET A 1 -9.97 -11.49 -15.89
N LYS A 2 -11.16 -12.10 -16.01
CA LYS A 2 -12.26 -11.58 -16.82
C LYS A 2 -12.91 -10.39 -16.13
N TRP A 3 -12.52 -9.19 -16.55
CA TRP A 3 -12.99 -7.93 -15.95
C TRP A 3 -13.80 -7.05 -16.91
N LYS A 4 -13.56 -7.14 -18.23
CA LYS A 4 -14.15 -6.24 -19.23
C LYS A 4 -15.68 -6.30 -19.25
N GLY A 5 -16.31 -5.12 -19.20
CA GLY A 5 -17.77 -4.96 -19.22
C GLY A 5 -18.47 -5.22 -17.89
N ARG A 6 -17.73 -5.40 -16.79
CA ARG A 6 -18.28 -5.62 -15.44
C ARG A 6 -18.45 -4.31 -14.68
N ARG A 7 -19.14 -4.37 -13.53
CA ARG A 7 -19.39 -3.20 -12.67
C ARG A 7 -18.06 -2.60 -12.22
N SER A 8 -17.95 -1.28 -12.32
CA SER A 8 -16.89 -0.49 -11.69
C SER A 8 -17.38 0.07 -10.36
N SER A 9 -16.46 0.22 -9.39
CA SER A 9 -16.80 0.84 -8.10
C SER A 9 -17.04 2.34 -8.25
N SER A 10 -17.98 2.88 -7.48
CA SER A 10 -18.18 4.31 -7.32
C SER A 10 -17.21 4.97 -6.33
N ASN A 11 -16.46 4.18 -5.55
CA ASN A 11 -15.56 4.64 -4.50
C ASN A 11 -14.12 4.82 -5.02
N VAL A 12 -13.96 5.31 -6.26
CA VAL A 12 -12.65 5.53 -6.88
C VAL A 12 -12.39 7.01 -7.10
N GLU A 13 -11.39 7.55 -6.40
CA GLU A 13 -10.84 8.87 -6.66
C GLU A 13 -9.69 8.78 -7.67
N LYS A 14 -9.95 9.22 -8.89
CA LYS A 14 -8.92 9.33 -9.94
C LYS A 14 -8.25 10.70 -9.83
N ARG A 15 -7.07 10.78 -9.21
CA ARG A 15 -6.32 12.03 -9.11
C ARG A 15 -5.32 12.15 -10.26
N GLY A 16 -5.86 12.54 -11.42
CA GLY A 16 -5.12 13.15 -12.54
C GLY A 16 -5.42 14.64 -12.71
N SER A 17 -6.04 15.28 -11.71
CA SER A 17 -6.49 16.67 -11.80
C SER A 17 -6.73 17.27 -10.43
N ALA A 18 -5.94 18.28 -10.07
CA ALA A 18 -6.41 19.29 -9.16
C ALA A 18 -7.53 20.06 -9.87
N SER A 19 -8.79 19.69 -9.65
CA SER A 19 -9.89 20.60 -9.94
C SER A 19 -9.79 21.76 -8.94
N SER A 20 -9.33 22.90 -9.45
CA SER A 20 -9.26 24.15 -8.71
C SER A 20 -10.68 24.68 -8.50
N GLY A 21 -11.30 24.28 -7.39
CA GLY A 21 -12.45 24.98 -6.85
C GLY A 21 -12.03 26.37 -6.39
N SER A 22 -12.19 27.37 -7.26
CA SER A 22 -11.90 28.77 -7.01
C SER A 22 -12.82 29.36 -5.93
N GLY A 23 -12.38 29.35 -4.68
CA GLY A 23 -12.93 30.16 -3.59
C GLY A 23 -11.98 31.33 -3.31
N GLY A 24 -12.17 32.46 -3.99
CA GLY A 24 -11.31 33.62 -3.87
C GLY A 24 -11.42 34.32 -2.51
N PHE A 25 -10.28 34.70 -1.94
CA PHE A 25 -10.17 35.83 -1.02
C PHE A 25 -8.88 36.60 -1.30
N SER A 26 -9.05 37.89 -1.58
CA SER A 26 -7.99 38.85 -1.82
C SER A 26 -7.57 39.54 -0.52
N GLY A 27 -6.31 39.98 -0.49
CA GLY A 27 -5.73 40.87 0.53
C GLY A 27 -4.42 40.29 1.06
N GLY A 28 -3.26 40.95 1.02
CA GLY A 28 -2.91 42.32 0.70
C GLY A 28 -1.78 42.78 1.62
N GLY A 29 -0.53 42.78 1.12
CA GLY A 29 0.51 43.78 1.45
C GLY A 29 1.40 43.64 2.71
N PHE A 30 2.67 44.07 2.50
CA PHE A 30 3.74 44.48 3.43
C PHE A 30 4.55 43.35 4.12
N GLY A 31 5.89 43.34 4.20
CA GLY A 31 6.95 44.31 3.89
C GLY A 31 8.00 44.34 5.02
N GLY A 32 9.27 44.04 4.71
CA GLY A 32 10.46 44.20 5.60
C GLY A 32 10.86 42.91 6.35
N GLY A 33 12.11 42.49 6.52
CA GLY A 33 13.44 43.09 6.34
C GLY A 33 14.30 42.75 7.58
N GLY A 34 15.37 41.94 7.48
CA GLY A 34 16.28 41.75 8.63
C GLY A 34 17.22 40.53 8.66
N ARG A 35 18.47 40.76 8.21
CA ARG A 35 19.79 40.28 8.70
C ARG A 35 20.03 38.86 9.30
N ARG A 36 20.97 38.17 8.61
CA ARG A 36 22.24 37.54 9.05
C ARG A 36 22.28 36.65 10.31
N THR A 37 22.65 35.38 10.11
CA THR A 37 23.83 34.76 10.76
C THR A 37 24.35 33.59 9.93
N GLY A 38 25.66 33.52 9.73
CA GLY A 38 26.34 32.38 9.09
C GLY A 38 26.71 31.30 10.10
N GLY A 39 26.94 30.09 9.57
CA GLY A 39 27.48 28.95 10.30
C GLY A 39 27.64 27.77 9.35
N GLY A 40 28.88 27.53 8.91
CA GLY A 40 29.22 26.39 8.06
C GLY A 40 29.26 25.08 8.83
N GLY A 41 29.08 23.97 8.13
CA GLY A 41 29.23 22.63 8.69
C GLY A 41 29.01 21.53 7.66
N GLY A 42 30.11 21.05 7.07
CA GLY A 42 30.35 19.68 6.61
C GLY A 42 29.27 18.96 5.78
N GLY A 43 29.37 19.08 4.45
CA GLY A 43 28.72 18.13 3.55
C GLY A 43 29.43 16.78 3.58
N PHE A 44 28.70 15.73 3.95
CA PHE A 44 29.09 14.35 3.66
C PHE A 44 28.58 13.99 2.25
N PRO A 45 29.44 13.50 1.33
CA PRO A 45 28.98 13.02 0.03
C PRO A 45 28.29 11.66 0.23
N ILE A 46 26.98 11.60 -0.03
CA ILE A 46 26.31 10.31 -0.24
C ILE A 46 26.60 9.90 -1.69
N PRO A 47 27.25 8.75 -1.93
CA PRO A 47 27.49 8.28 -3.28
C PRO A 47 26.16 7.93 -3.95
N MET A 48 25.81 8.69 -4.99
CA MET A 48 24.82 8.27 -5.99
C MET A 48 25.36 7.04 -6.71
N GLY A 49 24.68 5.91 -6.55
CA GLY A 49 24.95 4.69 -7.30
C GLY A 49 24.37 3.45 -6.64
N GLY A 50 23.12 3.10 -6.99
CA GLY A 50 22.46 1.86 -6.58
C GLY A 50 20.95 1.96 -6.84
N GLY A 51 20.35 0.92 -7.42
CA GLY A 51 19.02 0.97 -8.07
C GLY A 51 17.83 1.36 -7.17
N ILE A 52 16.89 2.08 -7.78
CA ILE A 52 15.69 2.68 -7.17
C ILE A 52 14.66 1.61 -6.70
N GLY A 53 14.79 0.35 -7.13
CA GLY A 53 13.86 -0.74 -6.77
C GLY A 53 13.96 -1.30 -5.35
N THR A 54 14.78 -0.70 -4.47
CA THR A 54 15.06 -1.22 -3.11
C THR A 54 14.48 -0.35 -1.99
N ILE A 55 13.91 0.80 -2.34
CA ILE A 55 13.34 1.77 -1.38
C ILE A 55 11.84 1.53 -1.15
N ILE A 56 11.18 0.80 -2.05
CA ILE A 56 9.72 0.64 -2.10
C ILE A 56 9.17 -0.18 -0.92
N LEU A 57 9.94 -1.09 -0.33
CA LEU A 57 9.48 -1.96 0.76
C LEU A 57 9.79 -1.46 2.19
N LEU A 58 10.63 -0.44 2.31
CA LEU A 58 11.01 0.13 3.62
C LEU A 58 10.01 1.19 4.13
N ILE A 59 8.98 1.48 3.35
CA ILE A 59 8.21 2.71 3.50
C ILE A 59 6.79 2.51 4.08
N ILE A 60 6.21 1.31 4.00
CA ILE A 60 4.96 1.01 4.73
C ILE A 60 5.17 1.21 6.25
N VAL A 61 6.38 0.93 6.76
CA VAL A 61 6.80 1.23 8.15
C VAL A 61 7.07 2.73 8.37
N MET A 62 7.56 3.46 7.36
CA MET A 62 7.96 4.88 7.48
C MET A 62 6.79 5.86 7.34
N LEU A 63 5.68 5.45 6.73
CA LEU A 63 4.48 6.28 6.52
C LEU A 63 3.48 6.26 7.66
N LEU A 64 3.47 5.23 8.50
CA LEU A 64 2.59 5.20 9.68
C LEU A 64 3.24 5.82 10.93
N PHE A 65 4.58 5.84 11.03
CA PHE A 65 5.28 6.33 12.22
C PHE A 65 6.58 7.06 11.86
N GLY A 66 6.63 8.36 12.17
CA GLY A 66 7.79 9.21 11.92
C GLY A 66 9.13 8.60 12.34
N ASN A 67 10.12 8.82 11.48
CA ASN A 67 11.56 8.60 11.57
C ASN A 67 12.12 7.93 12.88
N PRO A 68 12.75 6.73 12.79
CA PRO A 68 13.41 6.06 13.91
C PRO A 68 14.82 6.62 14.25
N PHE A 69 15.34 7.58 13.49
CA PHE A 69 16.57 8.30 13.87
C PHE A 69 16.21 9.52 14.71
N GLY A 70 16.21 9.34 16.04
CA GLY A 70 15.88 10.39 17.01
C GLY A 70 16.62 11.70 16.74
N GLY A 71 15.87 12.81 16.77
CA GLY A 71 16.46 14.15 16.66
C GLY A 71 15.47 15.27 16.41
N GLY A 72 14.62 15.59 17.40
CA GLY A 72 14.13 16.96 17.59
C GLY A 72 12.77 17.32 16.98
N ASN A 73 11.85 17.77 17.85
CA ASN A 73 10.79 18.70 17.48
C ASN A 73 11.43 19.96 16.86
N ALA A 74 11.47 20.03 15.55
CA ALA A 74 11.65 21.29 14.83
C ALA A 74 10.25 21.76 14.38
N PRO A 75 9.82 22.98 14.72
CA PRO A 75 8.60 23.53 14.15
C PRO A 75 8.84 23.70 12.65
N THR A 76 8.12 22.90 11.85
CA THR A 76 8.06 23.11 10.40
C THR A 76 7.37 24.46 10.17
N GLN A 77 8.18 25.48 9.87
CA GLN A 77 7.65 26.68 9.23
C GLN A 77 6.97 26.26 7.92
N PRO A 78 5.85 26.90 7.53
CA PRO A 78 5.29 26.75 6.20
C PRO A 78 6.26 27.39 5.20
N GLY A 79 7.26 26.62 4.78
CA GLY A 79 8.08 26.97 3.62
C GLY A 79 7.22 26.79 2.38
N ASN A 80 7.10 27.86 1.58
CA ASN A 80 6.56 27.80 0.22
C ASN A 80 7.21 26.63 -0.52
N VAL A 81 6.47 25.54 -0.68
CA VAL A 81 6.73 24.59 -1.75
C VAL A 81 6.51 25.39 -3.02
N PRO A 82 7.50 25.52 -3.93
CA PRO A 82 7.22 26.04 -5.25
C PRO A 82 6.10 25.19 -5.83
N GLN A 83 4.96 25.80 -6.10
CA GLN A 83 3.92 25.19 -6.90
C GLN A 83 4.51 25.08 -8.31
N GLU A 84 5.31 24.04 -8.54
CA GLU A 84 5.63 23.62 -9.88
C GLU A 84 4.29 23.29 -10.53
N ASN A 85 3.93 24.07 -11.55
CA ASN A 85 2.93 23.68 -12.51
C ASN A 85 3.47 22.43 -13.20
N SER A 86 3.27 21.26 -12.58
CA SER A 86 3.43 19.98 -13.24
C SER A 86 2.46 20.01 -14.42
N ALA A 87 3.01 20.15 -15.63
CA ALA A 87 2.23 19.95 -16.84
C ALA A 87 1.53 18.60 -16.69
N GLN A 88 0.20 18.62 -16.82
CA GLN A 88 -0.66 17.46 -16.76
C GLN A 88 -0.13 16.45 -17.77
N GLN A 89 0.52 15.38 -17.29
CA GLN A 89 0.84 14.25 -18.14
C GLN A 89 -0.46 13.46 -18.29
N ASP A 90 -0.95 13.39 -19.52
CA ASP A 90 -2.06 12.50 -19.83
C ASP A 90 -1.62 11.06 -19.56
N LEU A 91 -2.48 10.27 -18.92
CA LEU A 91 -2.26 8.85 -18.71
C LEU A 91 -2.01 8.16 -20.06
N SER A 92 -1.05 7.25 -20.08
CA SER A 92 -0.92 6.30 -21.17
C SER A 92 -2.18 5.42 -21.28
N ALA A 93 -2.38 4.81 -22.45
CA ALA A 93 -3.50 3.88 -22.65
C ALA A 93 -3.42 2.68 -21.68
N GLU A 94 -2.22 2.21 -21.34
CA GLU A 94 -1.99 1.11 -20.40
C GLU A 94 -2.40 1.52 -18.97
N GLU A 95 -2.02 2.74 -18.53
CA GLU A 95 -2.44 3.25 -17.23
C GLU A 95 -3.96 3.47 -17.16
N ALA A 96 -4.59 3.96 -18.24
CA ALA A 96 -6.04 4.14 -18.29
C ALA A 96 -6.80 2.81 -18.20
N GLU A 97 -6.33 1.77 -18.91
CA GLU A 97 -6.88 0.41 -18.82
C GLU A 97 -6.69 -0.17 -17.42
N LEU A 98 -5.51 0.03 -16.81
CA LEU A 98 -5.25 -0.37 -15.42
C LEU A 98 -6.19 0.32 -14.42
N GLN A 99 -6.48 1.62 -14.59
CA GLN A 99 -7.43 2.30 -13.72
C GLN A 99 -8.84 1.73 -13.82
N GLU A 100 -9.28 1.36 -15.02
CA GLU A 100 -10.59 0.71 -15.22
C GLU A 100 -10.60 -0.68 -14.58
N PHE A 101 -9.54 -1.46 -14.80
CA PHE A 101 -9.33 -2.75 -14.18
C PHE A 101 -9.40 -2.69 -12.65
N LEU A 102 -8.59 -1.82 -12.02
CA LEU A 102 -8.57 -1.66 -10.56
C LEU A 102 -9.93 -1.20 -10.01
N SER A 103 -10.68 -0.40 -10.76
CA SER A 103 -12.03 0.01 -10.38
C SER A 103 -13.03 -1.17 -10.39
N VAL A 104 -12.88 -2.11 -11.32
CA VAL A 104 -13.66 -3.36 -11.34
C VAL A 104 -13.23 -4.30 -10.22
N VAL A 105 -11.93 -4.43 -9.96
CA VAL A 105 -11.43 -5.25 -8.85
C VAL A 105 -11.95 -4.72 -7.51
N LEU A 106 -11.97 -3.40 -7.31
CA LEU A 106 -12.55 -2.80 -6.10
C LEU A 106 -14.05 -3.09 -5.97
N ALA A 107 -14.80 -3.03 -7.07
CA ALA A 107 -16.22 -3.43 -7.05
C ALA A 107 -16.40 -4.88 -6.60
N ASP A 108 -15.52 -5.77 -7.07
CA ASP A 108 -15.59 -7.18 -6.70
C ASP A 108 -15.23 -7.43 -5.24
N THR A 109 -14.25 -6.68 -4.70
CA THR A 109 -13.93 -6.77 -3.27
C THR A 109 -15.07 -6.21 -2.42
N GLU A 110 -15.70 -5.11 -2.82
CA GLU A 110 -16.90 -4.56 -2.17
C GLU A 110 -18.04 -5.59 -2.11
N ASP A 111 -18.42 -6.16 -3.27
CA ASP A 111 -19.53 -7.13 -3.35
C ASP A 111 -19.28 -8.31 -2.41
N TYR A 112 -18.04 -8.80 -2.40
CA TYR A 112 -17.67 -9.97 -1.64
C TYR A 112 -17.54 -9.69 -0.12
N TRP A 113 -16.87 -8.61 0.28
CA TRP A 113 -16.70 -8.29 1.69
C TRP A 113 -18.01 -7.85 2.34
N ASN A 114 -18.90 -7.15 1.61
CA ASN A 114 -20.26 -6.92 2.06
C ASN A 114 -20.96 -8.24 2.41
N GLN A 115 -20.90 -9.25 1.53
CA GLN A 115 -21.48 -10.56 1.76
C GLN A 115 -20.86 -11.25 2.99
N ILE A 116 -19.53 -11.31 3.08
CA ILE A 116 -18.85 -11.96 4.22
C ILE A 116 -19.21 -11.28 5.55
N PHE A 117 -19.17 -9.95 5.61
CA PHE A 117 -19.48 -9.24 6.86
C PHE A 117 -20.94 -9.47 7.24
N GLN A 118 -21.86 -9.41 6.27
CA GLN A 118 -23.27 -9.70 6.49
C GLN A 118 -23.48 -11.12 7.04
N ASP A 119 -22.84 -12.13 6.45
CA ASP A 119 -22.92 -13.53 6.90
C ASP A 119 -22.39 -13.73 8.32
N ASN A 120 -21.54 -12.82 8.79
CA ASN A 120 -20.99 -12.80 10.14
C ASN A 120 -21.67 -11.77 11.07
N ASN A 121 -22.82 -11.21 10.67
CA ASN A 121 -23.57 -10.20 11.42
C ASN A 121 -22.77 -8.92 11.73
N MET A 122 -21.90 -8.52 10.81
CA MET A 122 -21.11 -7.29 10.85
C MET A 122 -21.50 -6.37 9.69
N GLU A 123 -21.13 -5.10 9.78
CA GLU A 123 -21.30 -4.11 8.73
C GLU A 123 -19.96 -3.87 8.04
N TYR A 124 -19.93 -4.02 6.72
CA TYR A 124 -18.78 -3.63 5.90
C TYR A 124 -18.94 -2.16 5.49
N ARG A 125 -17.90 -1.37 5.70
CA ARG A 125 -17.80 -0.01 5.15
C ARG A 125 -16.84 -0.10 3.97
N GLU A 126 -17.18 0.47 2.84
CA GLU A 126 -16.36 0.33 1.64
C GLU A 126 -15.19 1.32 1.68
N PRO A 127 -13.95 0.89 1.36
CA PRO A 127 -12.81 1.79 1.31
C PRO A 127 -12.83 2.66 0.06
N THR A 128 -12.17 3.82 0.12
CA THR A 128 -11.96 4.67 -1.08
C THR A 128 -10.66 4.28 -1.76
N LEU A 129 -10.70 3.91 -3.04
CA LEU A 129 -9.48 3.73 -3.84
C LEU A 129 -9.03 5.06 -4.43
N VAL A 130 -7.83 5.50 -4.07
CA VAL A 130 -7.19 6.71 -4.59
C VAL A 130 -6.08 6.31 -5.55
N LEU A 131 -6.30 6.57 -6.83
CA LEU A 131 -5.31 6.37 -7.89
C LEU A 131 -4.56 7.69 -8.11
N TYR A 132 -3.22 7.66 -8.02
CA TYR A 132 -2.39 8.86 -8.11
C TYR A 132 -1.12 8.64 -8.94
N GLN A 133 -0.42 9.74 -9.24
CA GLN A 133 0.92 9.78 -9.79
C GLN A 133 1.76 10.80 -8.99
N ASP A 134 3.05 10.55 -8.87
CA ASP A 134 4.07 11.31 -8.13
C ASP A 134 3.86 11.45 -6.63
N THR A 135 2.78 12.11 -6.20
CA THR A 135 2.52 12.43 -4.80
C THR A 135 1.04 12.42 -4.47
N VAL A 136 0.71 12.04 -3.24
CA VAL A 136 -0.65 12.08 -2.71
C VAL A 136 -0.62 12.48 -1.24
N ARG A 137 -1.70 13.08 -0.76
CA ARG A 137 -1.91 13.35 0.67
C ARG A 137 -3.08 12.52 1.15
N SER A 138 -2.81 11.63 2.11
CA SER A 138 -3.78 10.85 2.86
C SER A 138 -4.00 11.43 4.26
N GLY A 139 -4.94 10.85 5.00
CA GLY A 139 -5.16 11.09 6.42
C GLY A 139 -3.97 10.64 7.29
N CYS A 140 -3.11 9.77 6.77
CA CYS A 140 -1.91 9.29 7.44
C CYS A 140 -0.68 10.17 7.15
N GLY A 141 -0.72 11.00 6.10
CA GLY A 141 0.38 11.92 5.77
C GLY A 141 0.55 12.16 4.27
N ALA A 142 1.70 12.71 3.88
CA ALA A 142 2.07 12.82 2.47
C ALA A 142 2.80 11.54 2.03
N ALA A 143 2.40 10.99 0.89
CA ALA A 143 3.02 9.84 0.25
C ALA A 143 3.51 10.20 -1.15
N ARG A 144 4.43 9.40 -1.68
CA ARG A 144 5.09 9.58 -2.98
C ARG A 144 5.05 8.26 -3.78
N SER A 145 5.24 8.35 -5.08
CA SER A 145 5.24 7.21 -6.02
C SER A 145 6.20 6.08 -5.64
N ASN A 146 7.37 6.42 -5.12
CA ASN A 146 8.40 5.45 -4.74
C ASN A 146 8.12 4.70 -3.42
N MET A 147 6.92 4.85 -2.86
CA MET A 147 6.53 4.29 -1.56
C MET A 147 5.70 3.01 -1.69
N GLY A 148 5.27 2.68 -2.92
CA GLY A 148 4.40 1.56 -3.20
C GLY A 148 2.93 1.79 -2.81
N PRO A 149 2.06 0.81 -3.10
CA PRO A 149 0.68 0.76 -2.63
C PRO A 149 0.58 0.78 -1.10
N PHE A 150 -0.48 1.37 -0.55
CA PHE A 150 -0.72 1.35 0.89
C PHE A 150 -2.18 1.61 1.27
N TYR A 151 -2.60 1.08 2.42
CA TYR A 151 -3.84 1.42 3.10
C TYR A 151 -3.62 2.42 4.24
N CYS A 152 -4.50 3.42 4.37
CA CYS A 152 -4.50 4.36 5.49
C CYS A 152 -5.73 4.16 6.40
N PRO A 153 -5.55 3.70 7.66
CA PRO A 153 -6.67 3.48 8.57
C PRO A 153 -7.35 4.75 9.10
N ALA A 154 -6.75 5.94 8.89
CA ALA A 154 -7.29 7.21 9.39
C ALA A 154 -8.39 7.79 8.49
N ASP A 155 -8.34 7.52 7.20
CA ASP A 155 -9.35 7.93 6.21
C ASP A 155 -9.96 6.76 5.45
N GLU A 156 -9.53 5.52 5.75
CA GLU A 156 -10.00 4.29 5.12
C GLU A 156 -9.76 4.26 3.61
N GLY A 157 -8.70 4.96 3.16
CA GLY A 157 -8.26 4.99 1.78
C GLY A 157 -7.26 3.90 1.42
N VAL A 158 -7.43 3.29 0.25
CA VAL A 158 -6.44 2.45 -0.44
C VAL A 158 -5.77 3.30 -1.51
N TYR A 159 -4.45 3.41 -1.48
CA TYR A 159 -3.68 4.28 -2.36
C TYR A 159 -2.82 3.44 -3.29
N ILE A 160 -2.98 3.65 -4.60
CA ILE A 160 -2.18 2.96 -5.61
C ILE A 160 -1.64 4.01 -6.59
N ASP A 161 -0.32 4.03 -6.72
CA ASP A 161 0.33 4.72 -7.82
C ASP A 161 0.15 3.92 -9.11
N VAL A 162 -0.44 4.52 -10.14
CA VAL A 162 -0.66 3.82 -11.41
C VAL A 162 0.64 3.49 -12.15
N THR A 163 1.73 4.20 -11.85
CA THR A 163 3.06 3.89 -12.41
C THR A 163 3.73 2.70 -11.74
N PHE A 164 3.28 2.29 -10.53
CA PHE A 164 3.80 1.12 -9.81
C PHE A 164 3.64 -0.18 -10.60
N TYR A 165 2.63 -0.27 -11.47
CA TYR A 165 2.46 -1.42 -12.34
C TYR A 165 3.70 -1.67 -13.23
N HIS A 166 4.36 -0.60 -13.70
CA HIS A 166 5.61 -0.73 -14.44
C HIS A 166 6.73 -1.28 -13.55
N ASP A 167 6.79 -0.90 -12.28
CA ASP A 167 7.76 -1.45 -11.34
C ASP A 167 7.49 -2.94 -11.08
N LEU A 168 6.23 -3.34 -10.88
CA LEU A 168 5.83 -4.73 -10.68
C LEU A 168 6.26 -5.62 -11.86
N LYS A 169 6.00 -5.16 -13.08
CA LYS A 169 6.33 -5.84 -14.34
C LYS A 169 7.83 -5.90 -14.61
N ASN A 170 8.54 -4.78 -14.40
CA ASN A 170 9.94 -4.65 -14.83
C ASN A 170 10.96 -5.08 -13.77
N ASN A 171 10.67 -4.85 -12.48
CA ASN A 171 11.66 -4.98 -11.41
C ASN A 171 11.40 -6.19 -10.49
N TYR A 172 10.14 -6.56 -10.29
CA TYR A 172 9.78 -7.61 -9.33
C TYR A 172 9.69 -9.00 -9.96
N GLY A 173 9.92 -9.10 -11.28
CA GLY A 173 9.92 -10.38 -11.99
C GLY A 173 8.56 -11.10 -11.88
N ALA A 174 7.51 -10.36 -11.56
CA ALA A 174 6.16 -10.81 -11.84
C ALA A 174 6.07 -10.88 -13.36
N GLU A 175 6.22 -12.07 -13.93
CA GLU A 175 5.82 -12.34 -15.32
C GLU A 175 4.32 -12.02 -15.55
N GLY A 176 3.59 -11.72 -14.47
CA GLY A 176 2.16 -11.58 -14.42
C GLY A 176 1.63 -10.26 -14.96
N GLY A 177 0.56 -10.41 -15.73
CA GLY A 177 -0.27 -9.32 -16.22
C GLY A 177 -1.12 -8.69 -15.13
N GLU A 178 -2.30 -8.25 -15.54
CA GLU A 178 -3.19 -7.40 -14.75
C GLU A 178 -3.57 -8.02 -13.39
N PHE A 179 -3.59 -9.37 -13.25
CA PHE A 179 -4.01 -10.00 -12.01
C PHE A 179 -3.04 -9.82 -10.84
N ALA A 180 -1.75 -9.61 -11.11
CA ALA A 180 -0.79 -9.25 -10.08
C ALA A 180 -1.19 -7.92 -9.38
N MET A 181 -1.80 -6.98 -10.11
CA MET A 181 -2.36 -5.75 -9.54
C MET A 181 -3.67 -5.98 -8.79
N ALA A 182 -4.46 -6.97 -9.19
CA ALA A 182 -5.64 -7.37 -8.40
C ALA A 182 -5.24 -7.94 -7.03
N TYR A 183 -4.17 -8.74 -6.96
CA TYR A 183 -3.60 -9.21 -5.70
C TYR A 183 -3.17 -8.04 -4.80
N VAL A 184 -2.42 -7.07 -5.35
CA VAL A 184 -1.98 -5.88 -4.61
C VAL A 184 -3.17 -5.12 -4.03
N LEU A 185 -4.18 -4.81 -4.84
CA LEU A 185 -5.38 -4.12 -4.37
C LEU A 185 -6.12 -4.95 -3.30
N ALA A 186 -6.27 -6.25 -3.51
CA ALA A 186 -6.94 -7.13 -2.55
C ALA A 186 -6.18 -7.23 -1.22
N HIS A 187 -4.84 -7.16 -1.25
CA HIS A 187 -4.00 -7.10 -0.05
C HIS A 187 -4.24 -5.81 0.74
N GLU A 188 -4.25 -4.64 0.08
CA GLU A 188 -4.55 -3.37 0.75
C GLU A 188 -5.99 -3.32 1.30
N VAL A 189 -6.95 -3.92 0.57
CA VAL A 189 -8.32 -4.13 1.10
C VAL A 189 -8.30 -5.11 2.29
N GLY A 190 -7.37 -6.06 2.34
CA GLY A 190 -7.13 -6.91 3.51
C GLY A 190 -6.78 -6.10 4.76
N HIS A 191 -5.95 -5.08 4.65
CA HIS A 191 -5.70 -4.15 5.75
C HIS A 191 -6.93 -3.34 6.16
N HIS A 192 -7.78 -2.98 5.19
CA HIS A 192 -9.07 -2.37 5.51
C HIS A 192 -9.98 -3.31 6.31
N VAL A 193 -10.06 -4.59 5.93
CA VAL A 193 -10.79 -5.62 6.69
C VAL A 193 -10.23 -5.75 8.10
N GLN A 194 -8.90 -5.76 8.28
CA GLN A 194 -8.27 -5.77 9.61
C GLN A 194 -8.67 -4.58 10.47
N LYS A 195 -8.78 -3.39 9.86
CA LYS A 195 -9.24 -2.19 10.56
C LYS A 195 -10.67 -2.35 11.04
N LEU A 196 -11.57 -2.85 10.19
CA LEU A 196 -12.97 -3.08 10.56
C LEU A 196 -13.13 -4.17 11.63
N LEU A 197 -12.25 -5.17 11.64
CA LEU A 197 -12.22 -6.23 12.66
C LEU A 197 -11.51 -5.81 13.96
N GLY A 198 -10.91 -4.61 14.02
CA GLY A 198 -10.19 -4.10 15.20
C GLY A 198 -8.74 -4.59 15.35
N VAL A 199 -8.27 -5.48 14.47
CA VAL A 199 -6.92 -6.06 14.49
C VAL A 199 -5.85 -4.97 14.44
N THR A 200 -6.03 -3.98 13.56
CA THR A 200 -5.11 -2.84 13.40
C THR A 200 -4.89 -2.11 14.74
N ASP A 201 -5.97 -1.82 15.46
CA ASP A 201 -5.89 -1.06 16.71
C ASP A 201 -5.25 -1.89 17.84
N GLU A 202 -5.52 -3.20 17.86
CA GLU A 202 -4.89 -4.14 18.81
C GLU A 202 -3.38 -4.25 18.60
N VAL A 203 -2.93 -4.43 17.36
CA VAL A 203 -1.50 -4.53 17.02
C VAL A 203 -0.77 -3.23 17.39
N PHE A 204 -1.28 -2.07 16.97
CA PHE A 204 -0.61 -0.79 17.24
C PHE A 204 -0.60 -0.41 18.73
N ALA A 205 -1.54 -0.91 19.53
CA ALA A 205 -1.49 -0.74 20.99
C ALA A 205 -0.27 -1.43 21.65
N LEU A 206 0.31 -2.45 21.00
CA LEU A 206 1.50 -3.16 21.48
C LEU A 206 2.80 -2.41 21.23
N GLN A 207 2.84 -1.48 20.27
CA GLN A 207 4.05 -0.78 19.86
C GLN A 207 4.76 -0.07 21.02
N LYS A 208 4.00 0.56 21.93
CA LYS A 208 4.56 1.26 23.11
C LYS A 208 4.93 0.32 24.26
N ARG A 209 4.56 -0.96 24.17
CA ARG A 209 4.66 -1.95 25.24
C ARG A 209 5.74 -2.99 24.97
N LEU A 210 6.11 -3.21 23.71
CA LEU A 210 7.04 -4.24 23.29
C LEU A 210 8.33 -3.64 22.74
N PRO A 211 9.48 -4.32 22.92
CA PRO A 211 10.68 -4.03 22.15
C PRO A 211 10.41 -4.19 20.65
N GLU A 212 11.10 -3.41 19.82
CA GLU A 212 10.94 -3.38 18.35
C GLU A 212 10.94 -4.79 17.73
N LYS A 213 11.93 -5.62 18.06
CA LYS A 213 12.03 -7.00 17.56
C LYS A 213 10.79 -7.85 17.86
N GLU A 214 10.16 -7.67 19.02
CA GLU A 214 8.95 -8.40 19.38
C GLU A 214 7.71 -7.80 18.72
N PHE A 215 7.64 -6.48 18.60
CA PHE A 215 6.58 -5.78 17.87
C PHE A 215 6.57 -6.16 16.38
N ASN A 216 7.75 -6.27 15.76
CA ASN A 216 7.92 -6.69 14.36
C ASN A 216 7.27 -8.05 14.06
N LYS A 217 7.25 -8.98 15.02
CA LYS A 217 6.54 -10.27 14.84
C LYS A 217 5.03 -10.09 14.71
N TYR A 218 4.44 -9.10 15.39
CA TYR A 218 3.01 -8.78 15.25
C TYR A 218 2.73 -8.07 13.93
N MET A 219 3.65 -7.23 13.45
CA MET A 219 3.57 -6.67 12.10
C MET A 219 3.56 -7.77 11.05
N VAL A 220 4.52 -8.71 11.11
CA VAL A 220 4.54 -9.86 10.18
C VAL A 220 3.22 -10.66 10.23
N ARG A 221 2.66 -10.92 11.41
CA ARG A 221 1.35 -11.60 11.53
C ARG A 221 0.23 -10.81 10.84
N MET A 222 0.21 -9.49 11.02
CA MET A 222 -0.76 -8.61 10.39
C MET A 222 -0.62 -8.64 8.86
N GLU A 223 0.59 -8.53 8.32
CA GLU A 223 0.85 -8.59 6.87
C GLU A 223 0.43 -9.93 6.26
N LEU A 224 0.75 -11.05 6.91
CA LEU A 224 0.32 -12.37 6.45
C LEU A 224 -1.20 -12.58 6.50
N GLN A 225 -1.91 -11.88 7.39
CA GLN A 225 -3.36 -11.95 7.43
C GLN A 225 -3.98 -11.15 6.29
N ALA A 226 -3.36 -10.05 5.87
CA ALA A 226 -3.76 -9.34 4.66
C ALA A 226 -3.55 -10.21 3.40
N ASP A 227 -2.45 -10.97 3.33
CA ASP A 227 -2.24 -11.98 2.27
C ASP A 227 -3.32 -13.06 2.27
N TYR A 228 -3.70 -13.55 3.45
CA TYR A 228 -4.81 -14.48 3.57
C TYR A 228 -6.11 -13.87 3.03
N TYR A 229 -6.46 -12.64 3.40
CA TYR A 229 -7.66 -11.95 2.91
C TYR A 229 -7.62 -11.70 1.39
N ALA A 230 -6.46 -11.41 0.81
CA ALA A 230 -6.29 -11.36 -0.63
C ALA A 230 -6.56 -12.73 -1.30
N GLY A 231 -6.13 -13.82 -0.66
CA GLY A 231 -6.42 -15.19 -1.09
C GLY A 231 -7.92 -15.50 -1.03
N VAL A 232 -8.58 -15.07 0.04
CA VAL A 232 -10.03 -15.24 0.22
C VAL A 232 -10.80 -14.51 -0.91
N PHE A 233 -10.37 -13.31 -1.31
CA PHE A 233 -10.89 -12.66 -2.52
C PHE A 233 -10.64 -13.47 -3.80
N ALA A 234 -9.43 -14.01 -3.98
CA ALA A 234 -9.12 -14.85 -5.14
C ALA A 234 -9.99 -16.12 -5.20
N HIS A 235 -10.36 -16.70 -4.05
CA HIS A 235 -11.31 -17.81 -3.97
C HIS A 235 -12.68 -17.41 -4.55
N TYR A 236 -13.19 -16.23 -4.18
CA TYR A 236 -14.43 -15.70 -4.72
C TYR A 236 -14.34 -15.49 -6.24
N THR A 237 -13.27 -14.87 -6.71
CA THR A 237 -13.01 -14.63 -8.14
C THR A 237 -12.99 -15.94 -8.94
N GLN A 238 -12.45 -17.02 -8.37
CA GLN A 238 -12.52 -18.37 -8.95
C GLN A 238 -13.96 -18.88 -9.02
N ARG A 239 -14.70 -18.83 -7.91
CA ARG A 239 -16.09 -19.33 -7.84
C ARG A 239 -17.05 -18.57 -8.76
N SER A 240 -16.79 -17.30 -9.00
CA SER A 240 -17.55 -16.45 -9.92
C SER A 240 -17.17 -16.65 -11.39
N GLY A 241 -16.14 -17.48 -11.67
CA GLY A 241 -15.71 -17.82 -13.03
C GLY A 241 -14.88 -16.72 -13.73
N TYR A 242 -14.37 -15.77 -12.95
CA TYR A 242 -13.60 -14.62 -13.44
C TYR A 242 -12.10 -14.87 -13.44
N LEU A 243 -11.62 -15.83 -12.65
CA LEU A 243 -10.22 -16.22 -12.64
C LEU A 243 -9.86 -16.96 -13.94
N GLU A 244 -8.83 -16.50 -14.63
CA GLU A 244 -8.28 -17.09 -15.85
C GLU A 244 -7.10 -18.02 -15.53
N GLU A 245 -6.71 -18.83 -16.51
CA GLU A 245 -5.53 -19.68 -16.39
C GLU A 245 -4.28 -18.81 -16.24
N GLY A 246 -3.45 -19.08 -15.23
CA GLY A 246 -2.26 -18.31 -14.90
C GLY A 246 -2.48 -17.18 -13.89
N ASP A 247 -3.69 -16.61 -13.77
CA ASP A 247 -3.96 -15.50 -12.84
C ASP A 247 -3.52 -15.82 -11.40
N PHE A 248 -3.83 -17.03 -10.91
CA PHE A 248 -3.46 -17.43 -9.55
C PHE A 248 -1.95 -17.49 -9.35
N GLU A 249 -1.23 -17.99 -10.35
CA GLU A 249 0.23 -18.05 -10.38
C GLU A 249 0.85 -16.64 -10.47
N GLU A 250 0.21 -15.71 -11.19
CA GLU A 250 0.61 -14.30 -11.21
C GLU A 250 0.52 -13.66 -9.82
N ALA A 251 -0.60 -13.88 -9.12
CA ALA A 251 -0.79 -13.40 -7.75
C ALA A 251 0.22 -14.03 -6.78
N LEU A 252 0.52 -15.32 -6.93
CA LEU A 252 1.56 -16.00 -6.14
C LEU A 252 2.95 -15.44 -6.39
N SER A 253 3.28 -15.13 -7.65
CA SER A 253 4.54 -14.51 -8.03
C SER A 253 4.66 -13.12 -7.41
N ALA A 254 3.58 -12.33 -7.46
CA ALA A 254 3.50 -11.04 -6.77
C ALA A 254 3.72 -11.19 -5.26
N ALA A 255 2.98 -12.07 -4.58
CA ALA A 255 3.13 -12.33 -3.14
C ALA A 255 4.56 -12.74 -2.75
N SER A 256 5.20 -13.56 -3.58
CA SER A 256 6.60 -13.94 -3.41
C SER A 256 7.56 -12.77 -3.60
N ALA A 257 7.27 -11.85 -4.53
CA ALA A 257 8.17 -10.75 -4.85
C ALA A 257 8.30 -9.70 -3.74
N VAL A 258 7.28 -9.60 -2.89
CA VAL A 258 7.18 -8.62 -1.79
C VAL A 258 7.52 -9.20 -0.41
N GLY A 259 8.20 -10.34 -0.36
CA GLY A 259 8.78 -10.88 0.88
C GLY A 259 10.05 -10.15 1.30
N ASP A 260 10.21 -9.94 2.62
CA ASP A 260 11.36 -9.22 3.19
C ASP A 260 12.70 -9.91 2.85
N ASP A 261 12.73 -11.24 2.81
CA ASP A 261 13.91 -12.03 2.46
C ASP A 261 14.38 -11.76 1.03
N ARG A 262 13.46 -11.80 0.07
CA ARG A 262 13.76 -11.55 -1.35
C ARG A 262 14.22 -10.12 -1.56
N ILE A 263 13.59 -9.17 -0.89
CA ILE A 263 13.90 -7.75 -1.07
C ILE A 263 15.20 -7.37 -0.40
N GLN A 264 15.49 -7.88 0.81
CA GLN A 264 16.77 -7.66 1.44
C GLN A 264 17.92 -8.31 0.66
N GLU A 265 17.71 -9.51 0.12
CA GLU A 265 18.70 -10.17 -0.74
C GLU A 265 18.96 -9.36 -2.02
N GLN A 266 17.91 -8.87 -2.70
CA GLN A 266 18.06 -8.02 -3.88
C GLN A 266 18.70 -6.66 -3.57
N ALA A 267 18.44 -6.09 -2.39
CA ALA A 267 18.93 -4.79 -2.00
C ALA A 267 20.37 -4.80 -1.50
N TRP A 268 20.71 -5.78 -0.65
CA TRP A 268 21.95 -5.78 0.14
C TRP A 268 22.72 -7.10 0.10
N GLY A 269 22.21 -8.12 -0.60
CA GLY A 269 22.83 -9.45 -0.70
C GLY A 269 22.92 -10.20 0.64
N GLN A 270 22.09 -9.81 1.61
CA GLN A 270 22.04 -10.44 2.92
C GLN A 270 20.65 -10.29 3.54
N VAL A 271 20.24 -11.31 4.29
CA VAL A 271 18.93 -11.38 4.95
C VAL A 271 19.10 -11.23 6.47
N VAL A 272 18.35 -10.32 7.08
CA VAL A 272 18.32 -10.06 8.52
C VAL A 272 16.90 -10.26 9.07
N PRO A 273 16.57 -11.49 9.53
CA PRO A 273 15.20 -11.84 9.95
C PRO A 273 14.63 -10.97 11.07
N ASP A 274 15.48 -10.49 11.98
CA ASP A 274 15.06 -9.63 13.10
C ASP A 274 14.47 -8.28 12.66
N LYS A 275 14.66 -7.89 11.39
CA LYS A 275 14.13 -6.66 10.79
C LYS A 275 12.91 -6.89 9.91
N PHE A 276 12.39 -8.11 9.85
CA PHE A 276 11.21 -8.40 9.04
C PHE A 276 9.99 -7.71 9.62
N THR A 277 9.18 -7.15 8.74
CA THR A 277 7.90 -6.52 9.06
C THR A 277 6.76 -7.03 8.18
N HIS A 278 7.08 -7.65 7.03
CA HIS A 278 6.14 -8.21 6.07
C HIS A 278 6.22 -9.74 5.95
N GLY A 279 7.27 -10.33 6.50
CA GLY A 279 7.48 -11.78 6.49
C GLY A 279 8.27 -12.26 5.29
N THR A 280 8.56 -13.55 5.23
CA THR A 280 9.29 -14.16 4.12
C THR A 280 8.36 -14.37 2.93
N SER A 281 8.96 -14.42 1.73
CA SER A 281 8.29 -14.76 0.48
C SER A 281 7.49 -16.07 0.61
N GLU A 282 8.04 -17.06 1.31
CA GLU A 282 7.37 -18.33 1.59
C GLU A 282 6.13 -18.19 2.49
N GLN A 283 6.24 -17.45 3.60
CA GLN A 283 5.11 -17.22 4.50
C GLN A 283 3.96 -16.52 3.76
N ARG A 284 4.28 -15.48 2.99
CA ARG A 284 3.31 -14.70 2.22
C ARG A 284 2.54 -15.55 1.22
N MET A 285 3.26 -16.32 0.39
CA MET A 285 2.65 -17.27 -0.54
C MET A 285 1.78 -18.31 0.18
N ASN A 286 2.23 -18.84 1.31
CA ASN A 286 1.48 -19.86 2.05
C ASN A 286 0.16 -19.33 2.61
N TRP A 287 0.15 -18.11 3.16
CA TRP A 287 -1.09 -17.50 3.66
C TRP A 287 -2.04 -17.08 2.55
N PHE A 288 -1.53 -16.57 1.43
CA PHE A 288 -2.35 -16.35 0.24
C PHE A 288 -3.02 -17.63 -0.27
N LYS A 289 -2.25 -18.73 -0.42
CA LYS A 289 -2.81 -20.06 -0.79
C LYS A 289 -3.87 -20.54 0.17
N ARG A 290 -3.64 -20.33 1.47
CA ARG A 290 -4.58 -20.72 2.52
C ARG A 290 -5.90 -19.95 2.40
N GLY A 291 -5.83 -18.64 2.16
CA GLY A 291 -7.01 -17.82 1.89
C GLY A 291 -7.78 -18.31 0.67
N PHE A 292 -7.06 -18.58 -0.41
CA PHE A 292 -7.63 -19.13 -1.65
C PHE A 292 -8.30 -20.48 -1.45
N GLN A 293 -7.73 -21.34 -0.61
CA GLN A 293 -8.27 -22.66 -0.32
C GLN A 293 -9.57 -22.57 0.51
N TYR A 294 -9.60 -21.75 1.56
CA TYR A 294 -10.72 -21.74 2.51
C TYR A 294 -11.82 -20.75 2.15
N GLY A 295 -11.48 -19.54 1.70
CA GLY A 295 -12.49 -18.55 1.28
C GLY A 295 -13.39 -18.03 2.41
N THR A 296 -12.91 -18.03 3.66
CA THR A 296 -13.66 -17.63 4.87
C THR A 296 -12.87 -16.61 5.70
N LEU A 297 -13.47 -16.05 6.76
CA LEU A 297 -12.74 -15.22 7.73
C LEU A 297 -11.98 -16.05 8.77
N GLN A 298 -12.52 -17.21 9.14
CA GLN A 298 -12.14 -17.96 10.34
C GLN A 298 -10.79 -18.65 10.22
N ASP A 299 -10.34 -19.00 9.01
CA ASP A 299 -9.07 -19.71 8.81
C ASP A 299 -7.86 -18.77 8.65
N GLY A 300 -8.06 -17.46 8.87
CA GLY A 300 -7.09 -16.37 8.75
C GLY A 300 -6.43 -15.93 10.05
N ASP A 301 -6.51 -16.73 11.12
CA ASP A 301 -5.88 -16.41 12.41
C ASP A 301 -4.36 -16.62 12.33
N THR A 302 -3.67 -15.61 11.80
CA THR A 302 -2.22 -15.56 11.77
C THR A 302 -1.62 -15.31 13.15
N PHE A 303 -2.38 -14.81 14.13
CA PHE A 303 -1.82 -14.41 15.42
C PHE A 303 -1.57 -15.60 16.35
N ASN A 304 -2.39 -16.64 16.24
CA ASN A 304 -2.22 -17.89 16.97
C ASN A 304 -1.48 -18.98 16.17
N ALA A 305 -1.00 -18.67 14.96
CA ALA A 305 -0.23 -19.61 14.17
C ALA A 305 1.09 -19.99 14.87
N PRO A 306 1.34 -21.29 15.14
CA PRO A 306 2.48 -21.76 15.94
C PRO A 306 3.84 -21.56 15.27
N SER A 307 3.85 -21.44 13.94
CA SER A 307 5.01 -21.03 13.16
C SER A 307 4.62 -19.85 12.27
N ILE A 308 5.29 -18.72 12.49
CA ILE A 308 5.56 -17.76 11.42
C ILE A 308 6.99 -17.99 11.03
#